data_AF-A0A0L0FVP1-F1
#
_entry.id   AF-A0A0L0FVP1-F1
#
_cell.length_a   1.000
_cell.length_b   1.000
_cell.length_c   1.000
_cell.angle_alpha   90.00
_cell.angle_beta   90.00
_cell.angle_gamma   90.00
#
_symmetry.space_group_name_H-M   'P 1'
#
loop_
_entity.id
_entity.type
_entity.pdbx_description
1 polymer ?
#
loop_
_entity_poly.entity_id
_entity_poly.type
_entity_poly.pdbx_seq_one_letter_code
_entity_poly.pdbx_strand_id
1 'polypeptide(L)'
;MRVKQTLEKEGCKMVVRGSPYGATRKKYGWGTPFAPPKVCSSSKYPNVHIGTSSLSCVSGKDREMQKLMSQYQRKFITLEHCTTYHGVGDAENWQKWKKLARKKKGFTYTIKANNYLTHKRNLKMDLESEAHVQHFFLERCSILGDTFSVGLVQLPSTFVCTEENTSRLRLFATKVPANVKVAVEFRHRTWFNEETYSILREARWALVSGHSPITGNVPVVDTNAGFLYIRLHGALTMYMGDYGQEGLQPWVRPIQEYCDRDATHEAFVFFNNSESEVAGLASSVVDATHFAELLDKSTAPGSETREKVSRTNEPMVQPPLESEPRAGQPLNTTPESGPINGPPSENTEVNLGAGNASSSGRPTGTPHAPTEEAENADANSVGEPNSERISSTKRKQSDDGSKPTKIQKA
;
A
#
# COMPACT_ATOMS: atom_id res chain seq x y z
N MET A 1 8.80 -30.53 18.84
CA MET A 1 7.55 -29.94 18.30
C MET A 1 7.78 -28.46 18.03
N ARG A 2 7.37 -27.92 16.88
CA ARG A 2 7.11 -26.47 16.76
C ARG A 2 5.84 -26.18 17.57
N VAL A 3 5.83 -25.11 18.38
CA VAL A 3 4.60 -24.66 19.04
C VAL A 3 3.68 -24.10 17.97
N LYS A 4 2.50 -24.70 17.78
CA LYS A 4 1.50 -24.20 16.82
C LYS A 4 0.82 -22.99 17.44
N GLN A 5 1.12 -21.80 16.91
CA GLN A 5 0.42 -20.58 17.31
C GLN A 5 -1.08 -20.65 16.97
N THR A 6 -1.90 -20.02 17.80
CA THR A 6 -3.37 -19.91 17.65
C THR A 6 -3.83 -18.48 17.91
N LEU A 7 -5.04 -18.16 17.49
CA LEU A 7 -5.68 -16.86 17.73
C LEU A 7 -6.82 -17.03 18.74
N GLU A 8 -6.77 -16.26 19.82
CA GLU A 8 -7.84 -16.17 20.83
C GLU A 8 -8.40 -14.74 20.88
N LYS A 9 -9.68 -14.60 21.25
CA LYS A 9 -10.33 -13.29 21.35
C LYS A 9 -10.37 -12.83 22.81
N GLU A 10 -9.62 -11.78 23.14
CA GLU A 10 -9.65 -11.11 24.45
C GLU A 10 -10.42 -9.80 24.33
N GLY A 11 -11.71 -9.82 24.71
CA GLY A 11 -12.61 -8.67 24.57
C GLY A 11 -12.75 -8.23 23.12
N CYS A 12 -12.27 -7.02 22.81
CA CYS A 12 -12.27 -6.46 21.45
C CYS A 12 -11.00 -6.74 20.64
N LYS A 13 -10.07 -7.58 21.13
CA LYS A 13 -8.77 -7.84 20.49
C LYS A 13 -8.58 -9.30 20.10
N MET A 14 -7.76 -9.53 19.08
CA MET A 14 -7.22 -10.86 18.75
C MET A 14 -5.80 -11.00 19.32
N VAL A 15 -5.55 -12.09 20.02
CA VAL A 15 -4.31 -12.36 20.74
C VAL A 15 -3.66 -13.64 20.22
N VAL A 16 -2.36 -13.57 19.91
CA VAL A 16 -1.58 -14.73 19.45
C VAL A 16 -1.12 -15.55 20.67
N ARG A 17 -1.63 -16.78 20.81
CA ARG A 17 -1.02 -17.78 21.71
C ARG A 17 0.06 -18.56 20.98
N GLY A 18 0.99 -19.14 21.72
CA GLY A 18 2.03 -20.01 21.14
C GLY A 18 2.95 -19.31 20.14
N SER A 19 3.09 -17.97 20.22
CA SER A 19 3.91 -17.17 19.30
C SER A 19 5.29 -17.79 19.05
N PRO A 20 5.77 -17.88 17.79
CA PRO A 20 7.08 -18.43 17.45
C PRO A 20 8.26 -17.66 18.06
N TYR A 21 8.03 -16.49 18.65
CA TYR A 21 9.04 -15.70 19.35
C TYR A 21 9.10 -15.98 20.86
N GLY A 22 8.10 -16.65 21.43
CA GLY A 22 7.99 -16.98 22.85
C GLY A 22 8.29 -15.79 23.77
N ALA A 23 9.02 -16.04 24.85
CA ALA A 23 9.43 -15.01 25.80
C ALA A 23 10.33 -13.90 25.20
N THR A 24 10.92 -14.10 24.02
CA THR A 24 11.77 -13.10 23.36
C THR A 24 10.96 -12.01 22.67
N ARG A 25 9.66 -12.23 22.37
CA ARG A 25 8.77 -11.31 21.63
C ARG A 25 8.82 -9.87 22.11
N LYS A 26 8.89 -9.67 23.44
CA LYS A 26 8.96 -8.35 24.08
C LYS A 26 10.17 -7.50 23.67
N LYS A 27 11.30 -8.09 23.24
CA LYS A 27 12.52 -7.37 22.83
C LYS A 27 12.35 -6.60 21.50
N TYR A 28 11.27 -6.89 20.76
CA TYR A 28 10.94 -6.28 19.48
C TYR A 28 9.92 -5.12 19.60
N GLY A 29 9.45 -4.81 20.80
CA GLY A 29 8.43 -3.79 21.05
C GLY A 29 8.91 -2.34 20.97
N TRP A 30 8.11 -1.44 21.54
CA TRP A 30 8.28 0.02 21.50
C TRP A 30 9.36 0.59 22.45
N GLY A 31 10.23 -0.26 22.99
CA GLY A 31 11.26 0.09 23.99
C GLY A 31 10.72 0.06 25.43
N THR A 32 11.48 0.66 26.34
CA THR A 32 11.11 0.91 27.75
C THR A 32 11.48 2.36 28.12
N PRO A 33 11.09 2.89 29.29
CA PRO A 33 11.55 4.21 29.75
C PRO A 33 13.08 4.35 29.85
N PHE A 34 13.82 3.24 29.94
CA PHE A 34 15.27 3.20 30.12
C PHE A 34 16.04 2.70 28.89
N ALA A 35 15.35 2.25 27.83
CA ALA A 35 15.97 1.72 26.61
C ALA A 35 15.13 2.02 25.37
N PRO A 36 15.68 2.66 24.32
CA PRO A 36 14.93 2.97 23.10
C PRO A 36 14.48 1.70 22.36
N PRO A 37 13.42 1.78 21.52
CA PRO A 37 13.06 0.69 20.62
C PRO A 37 14.20 0.38 19.66
N LYS A 38 14.37 -0.90 19.31
CA LYS A 38 15.19 -1.30 18.16
C LYS A 38 14.61 -0.69 16.88
N VAL A 39 15.42 0.00 16.10
CA VAL A 39 15.01 0.56 14.80
C VAL A 39 14.83 -0.57 13.79
N CYS A 40 13.80 -0.49 12.95
CA CYS A 40 13.55 -1.39 11.84
C CYS A 40 14.34 -0.91 10.61
N SER A 41 15.65 -1.10 10.64
CA SER A 41 16.60 -0.75 9.57
C SER A 41 17.76 -1.73 9.60
N SER A 42 18.21 -2.20 8.44
CA SER A 42 19.42 -3.02 8.31
C SER A 42 20.66 -2.13 8.22
N SER A 43 21.73 -2.52 8.90
CA SER A 43 23.06 -1.91 8.79
C SER A 43 23.87 -2.47 7.62
N LYS A 44 23.66 -3.73 7.20
CA LYS A 44 24.22 -4.26 5.94
C LYS A 44 23.49 -3.69 4.71
N TYR A 45 22.18 -3.45 4.81
CA TYR A 45 21.30 -3.04 3.72
C TYR A 45 20.55 -1.73 4.01
N PRO A 46 21.22 -0.56 3.93
CA PRO A 46 20.63 0.72 4.29
C PRO A 46 19.46 1.15 3.37
N ASN A 47 19.39 0.62 2.15
CA ASN A 47 18.33 0.89 1.16
C ASN A 47 17.08 -0.02 1.34
N VAL A 48 16.99 -0.78 2.44
CA VAL A 48 15.82 -1.63 2.72
C VAL A 48 14.89 -0.93 3.71
N HIS A 49 13.81 -0.36 3.15
CA HIS A 49 12.82 0.46 3.84
C HIS A 49 11.72 -0.42 4.44
N ILE A 50 11.84 -0.71 5.74
CA ILE A 50 10.90 -1.55 6.50
C ILE A 50 9.87 -0.67 7.20
N GLY A 51 8.59 -1.06 7.11
CA GLY A 51 7.46 -0.35 7.73
C GLY A 51 6.22 -1.23 7.98
N THR A 52 5.12 -0.59 8.37
CA THR A 52 3.79 -1.20 8.45
C THR A 52 2.79 -0.49 7.54
N SER A 53 1.69 -1.18 7.21
CA SER A 53 0.60 -0.70 6.34
C SER A 53 -0.38 0.29 6.99
N SER A 54 -0.18 0.59 8.27
CA SER A 54 -0.99 1.55 9.04
C SER A 54 -0.28 1.96 10.33
N LEU A 55 -0.85 2.95 11.02
CA LEU A 55 -0.47 3.33 12.38
C LEU A 55 -1.30 2.61 13.47
N SER A 56 -2.13 1.61 13.13
CA SER A 56 -2.88 0.84 14.16
C SER A 56 -1.94 0.03 15.07
N CYS A 57 -0.77 -0.35 14.54
CA CYS A 57 0.32 -1.01 15.24
C CYS A 57 0.95 -0.19 16.40
N VAL A 58 0.71 1.12 16.43
CA VAL A 58 1.17 2.03 17.49
C VAL A 58 0.24 1.94 18.70
N SER A 59 0.78 1.51 19.84
CA SER A 59 0.04 1.34 21.09
C SER A 59 -0.38 2.67 21.71
N GLY A 60 -1.68 2.85 21.97
CA GLY A 60 -2.20 4.01 22.71
C GLY A 60 -3.68 4.26 22.47
N LYS A 61 -4.37 4.82 23.48
CA LYS A 61 -5.76 5.30 23.38
C LYS A 61 -5.86 6.56 22.52
N ASP A 62 -4.89 7.47 22.64
CA ASP A 62 -4.81 8.66 21.81
C ASP A 62 -4.44 8.28 20.37
N ARG A 63 -5.26 8.71 19.40
CA ARG A 63 -5.11 8.39 17.97
C ARG A 63 -4.76 9.61 17.11
N GLU A 64 -4.37 10.73 17.72
CA GLU A 64 -3.94 11.93 16.99
C GLU A 64 -2.75 11.61 16.08
N MET A 65 -2.87 11.91 14.78
CA MET A 65 -1.87 11.59 13.76
C MET A 65 -0.45 12.04 14.13
N GLN A 66 -0.31 13.23 14.73
CA GLN A 66 0.99 13.73 15.18
C GLN A 66 1.61 12.86 16.29
N LYS A 67 0.84 12.47 17.31
CA LYS A 67 1.32 11.63 18.42
C LYS A 67 1.65 10.21 17.93
N LEU A 68 0.80 9.63 17.07
CA LEU A 68 1.06 8.33 16.45
C LEU A 68 2.34 8.34 15.61
N MET A 69 2.51 9.33 14.73
CA MET A 69 3.72 9.49 13.92
C MET A 69 4.97 9.69 14.79
N SER A 70 4.91 10.52 15.83
CA SER A 70 6.05 10.75 16.74
C SER A 70 6.47 9.50 17.51
N GLN A 71 5.56 8.56 17.80
CA GLN A 71 5.95 7.24 18.35
C GLN A 71 6.51 6.30 17.27
N TYR A 72 5.86 6.26 16.09
CA TYR A 72 6.22 5.42 14.95
C TYR A 72 7.65 5.72 14.43
N GLN A 73 8.00 7.00 14.30
CA GLN A 73 9.30 7.48 13.81
C GLN A 73 10.49 7.22 14.75
N ARG A 74 10.24 6.80 16.00
CA ARG A 74 11.29 6.24 16.87
C ARG A 74 11.82 4.90 16.34
N LYS A 75 11.01 4.20 15.54
CA LYS A 75 11.22 2.80 15.17
C LYS A 75 11.33 2.57 13.66
N PHE A 76 10.57 3.29 12.85
CA PHE A 76 10.47 3.08 11.40
C PHE A 76 10.91 4.32 10.61
N ILE A 77 11.44 4.09 9.40
CA ILE A 77 11.77 5.14 8.42
C ILE A 77 10.80 5.21 7.24
N THR A 78 9.81 4.32 7.16
CA THR A 78 8.77 4.40 6.13
C THR A 78 7.41 3.97 6.65
N LEU A 79 6.33 4.48 6.06
CA LEU A 79 4.94 4.06 6.30
C LEU A 79 4.23 3.88 4.96
N GLU A 80 3.54 2.76 4.79
CA GLU A 80 2.61 2.58 3.68
C GLU A 80 1.25 3.18 4.09
N HIS A 81 0.98 4.39 3.61
CA HIS A 81 -0.17 5.18 4.00
C HIS A 81 -1.40 4.77 3.16
N CYS A 82 -2.33 4.07 3.80
CA CYS A 82 -3.54 3.55 3.16
C CYS A 82 -4.79 4.44 3.28
N THR A 83 -4.71 5.63 3.90
CA THR A 83 -5.87 6.56 4.07
C THR A 83 -6.44 7.01 2.72
N THR A 84 -5.55 7.35 1.80
CA THR A 84 -5.79 7.77 0.41
C THR A 84 -6.58 6.77 -0.42
N TYR A 85 -6.62 5.49 0.00
CA TYR A 85 -7.50 4.48 -0.59
C TYR A 85 -8.98 4.86 -0.45
N HIS A 86 -9.41 5.44 0.67
CA HIS A 86 -10.80 5.79 0.93
C HIS A 86 -11.19 7.15 0.32
N GLY A 87 -10.32 8.15 0.45
CA GLY A 87 -10.49 9.47 -0.15
C GLY A 87 -9.15 10.20 -0.26
N VAL A 88 -8.94 10.95 -1.34
CA VAL A 88 -7.65 11.59 -1.66
C VAL A 88 -7.29 12.70 -0.65
N GLY A 89 -8.28 13.51 -0.26
CA GLY A 89 -8.10 14.64 0.66
C GLY A 89 -7.63 15.93 -0.02
N ASP A 90 -7.82 17.04 0.69
CA ASP A 90 -7.31 18.37 0.32
C ASP A 90 -5.78 18.45 0.37
N ALA A 91 -5.21 19.50 -0.23
CA ALA A 91 -3.77 19.72 -0.24
C ALA A 91 -3.18 20.02 1.14
N GLU A 92 -3.96 20.55 2.09
CA GLU A 92 -3.47 20.92 3.43
C GLU A 92 -3.10 19.68 4.25
N ASN A 93 -3.88 18.60 4.12
CA ASN A 93 -3.60 17.31 4.73
C ASN A 93 -2.31 16.67 4.20
N TRP A 94 -2.01 16.77 2.91
CA TRP A 94 -0.74 16.29 2.34
C TRP A 94 0.44 17.16 2.81
N GLN A 95 0.25 18.48 2.97
CA GLN A 95 1.25 19.37 3.59
C GLN A 95 1.47 19.02 5.08
N LYS A 96 0.43 18.64 5.83
CA LYS A 96 0.54 18.13 7.21
C LYS A 96 1.34 16.83 7.24
N TRP A 97 1.10 15.89 6.32
CA TRP A 97 1.87 14.64 6.21
C TRP A 97 3.35 14.91 5.89
N LYS A 98 3.66 15.78 4.91
CA LYS A 98 5.05 16.21 4.61
C LYS A 98 5.76 16.78 5.86
N LYS A 99 5.08 17.67 6.59
CA LYS A 99 5.59 18.27 7.83
C LYS A 99 5.83 17.22 8.93
N LEU A 100 5.01 16.16 9.00
CA LEU A 100 5.21 15.06 9.95
C LEU A 100 6.37 14.14 9.52
N ALA A 101 6.47 13.75 8.25
CA ALA A 101 7.60 12.96 7.74
C ALA A 101 8.95 13.64 8.03
N ARG A 102 9.08 14.93 7.67
CA ARG A 102 10.32 15.70 7.84
C ARG A 102 10.82 15.87 9.29
N LYS A 103 10.03 15.48 10.30
CA LYS A 103 10.51 15.36 11.71
C LYS A 103 11.55 14.24 11.90
N LYS A 104 11.67 13.32 10.94
CA LYS A 104 12.66 12.23 10.90
C LYS A 104 13.40 12.28 9.56
N LYS A 105 14.72 12.52 9.59
CA LYS A 105 15.57 12.51 8.38
C LYS A 105 15.43 11.16 7.67
N GLY A 106 15.21 11.20 6.35
CA GLY A 106 15.05 10.01 5.51
C GLY A 106 13.70 9.28 5.67
N PHE A 107 12.69 9.90 6.28
CA PHE A 107 11.36 9.29 6.40
C PHE A 107 10.54 9.44 5.12
N THR A 108 10.03 8.33 4.58
CA THR A 108 9.22 8.29 3.36
C THR A 108 7.82 7.74 3.60
N TYR A 109 6.88 8.09 2.70
CA TYR A 109 5.60 7.42 2.56
C TYR A 109 5.53 6.68 1.22
N THR A 110 5.16 5.40 1.26
CA THR A 110 4.45 4.79 0.14
C THR A 110 2.98 5.15 0.26
N ILE A 111 2.34 5.61 -0.81
CA ILE A 111 0.92 6.00 -0.80
C ILE A 111 0.10 4.98 -1.58
N LYS A 112 -0.97 4.46 -0.96
CA LYS A 112 -1.90 3.56 -1.66
C LYS A 112 -2.83 4.36 -2.58
N ALA A 113 -2.92 3.95 -3.84
CA ALA A 113 -3.82 4.55 -4.83
C ALA A 113 -5.29 4.49 -4.39
N ASN A 114 -6.08 5.49 -4.80
CA ASN A 114 -7.49 5.57 -4.41
C ASN A 114 -8.32 4.37 -4.93
N ASN A 115 -9.35 3.97 -4.15
CA ASN A 115 -10.27 2.89 -4.54
C ASN A 115 -11.03 3.19 -5.84
N TYR A 116 -11.18 4.46 -6.20
CA TYR A 116 -11.75 4.90 -7.47
C TYR A 116 -11.03 4.25 -8.65
N LEU A 117 -9.75 4.53 -8.84
CA LEU A 117 -8.94 3.97 -9.93
C LEU A 117 -8.90 2.43 -9.89
N THR A 118 -8.64 1.86 -8.71
CA THR A 118 -8.24 0.45 -8.57
C THR A 118 -9.39 -0.53 -8.42
N HIS A 119 -10.52 -0.15 -7.80
CA HIS A 119 -11.61 -1.07 -7.43
C HIS A 119 -12.97 -0.66 -8.04
N LYS A 120 -13.26 0.64 -8.17
CA LYS A 120 -14.51 1.12 -8.80
C LYS A 120 -14.39 1.16 -10.33
N ARG A 121 -13.29 1.69 -10.84
CA ARG A 121 -13.00 1.84 -12.27
C ARG A 121 -12.22 0.66 -12.85
N ASN A 122 -11.61 -0.19 -12.01
CA ASN A 122 -10.79 -1.34 -12.42
C ASN A 122 -9.78 -0.98 -13.54
N LEU A 123 -9.04 0.12 -13.34
CA LEU A 123 -8.09 0.70 -14.31
C LEU A 123 -8.67 1.11 -15.68
N LYS A 124 -9.99 1.14 -15.89
CA LYS A 124 -10.59 1.73 -17.10
C LYS A 124 -10.24 3.23 -17.18
N MET A 125 -9.35 3.59 -18.09
CA MET A 125 -9.01 4.98 -18.40
C MET A 125 -10.04 5.61 -19.35
N ASP A 126 -10.69 6.66 -18.87
CA ASP A 126 -11.49 7.63 -19.61
C ASP A 126 -11.21 9.02 -19.02
N LEU A 127 -11.81 10.09 -19.56
CA LEU A 127 -11.50 11.48 -19.18
C LEU A 127 -11.54 11.73 -17.66
N GLU A 128 -12.56 11.20 -16.96
CA GLU A 128 -12.68 11.29 -15.49
C GLU A 128 -11.56 10.54 -14.78
N SER A 129 -11.24 9.32 -15.24
CA SER A 129 -10.23 8.47 -14.63
C SER A 129 -8.80 8.97 -14.89
N GLU A 130 -8.53 9.52 -16.06
CA GLU A 130 -7.26 10.17 -16.40
C GLU A 130 -7.07 11.47 -15.62
N ALA A 131 -8.09 12.31 -15.50
CA ALA A 131 -8.05 13.50 -14.64
C ALA A 131 -7.76 13.12 -13.18
N HIS A 132 -8.36 12.03 -12.68
CA HIS A 132 -8.08 11.52 -11.33
C HIS A 132 -6.63 11.00 -11.19
N VAL A 133 -6.04 10.41 -12.24
CA VAL A 133 -4.61 10.02 -12.25
C VAL A 133 -3.71 11.25 -12.14
N GLN A 134 -3.97 12.31 -12.91
CA GLN A 134 -3.17 13.55 -12.82
C GLN A 134 -3.33 14.21 -11.45
N HIS A 135 -4.57 14.33 -10.95
CA HIS A 135 -4.84 14.87 -9.62
C HIS A 135 -4.13 14.09 -8.51
N PHE A 136 -4.15 12.76 -8.58
CA PHE A 136 -3.53 11.92 -7.55
C PHE A 136 -2.00 11.94 -7.60
N PHE A 137 -1.41 11.76 -8.78
CA PHE A 137 0.05 11.60 -8.90
C PHE A 137 0.78 12.93 -9.15
N LEU A 138 0.31 13.81 -10.05
CA LEU A 138 0.99 15.09 -10.30
C LEU A 138 0.66 16.15 -9.26
N GLU A 139 -0.61 16.36 -8.87
CA GLU A 139 -0.92 17.40 -7.89
C GLU A 139 -0.64 16.94 -6.45
N ARG A 140 -1.19 15.79 -6.04
CA ARG A 140 -1.20 15.38 -4.63
C ARG A 140 0.09 14.71 -4.19
N CYS A 141 0.60 13.69 -4.90
CA CYS A 141 1.85 13.04 -4.50
C CYS A 141 3.06 14.01 -4.54
N SER A 142 3.11 14.93 -5.51
CA SER A 142 4.16 15.97 -5.57
C SER A 142 4.21 16.90 -4.35
N ILE A 143 3.10 17.07 -3.61
CA ILE A 143 3.11 17.82 -2.35
C ILE A 143 4.11 17.21 -1.37
N LEU A 144 4.21 15.88 -1.28
CA LEU A 144 5.16 15.20 -0.39
C LEU A 144 6.61 15.37 -0.86
N GLY A 145 6.87 15.43 -2.17
CA GLY A 145 8.21 15.59 -2.73
C GLY A 145 9.20 14.52 -2.25
N ASP A 146 10.28 14.95 -1.60
CA ASP A 146 11.32 14.12 -0.97
C ASP A 146 10.81 13.10 0.06
N THR A 147 9.58 13.26 0.57
CA THR A 147 8.98 12.30 1.51
C THR A 147 8.00 11.31 0.84
N PHE A 148 7.93 11.25 -0.49
CA PHE A 148 7.18 10.23 -1.24
C PHE A 148 8.16 9.23 -1.87
N SER A 149 7.92 7.92 -1.68
CA SER A 149 8.77 6.87 -2.23
C SER A 149 8.10 6.09 -3.37
N VAL A 150 6.89 5.58 -3.17
CA VAL A 150 6.21 4.66 -4.11
C VAL A 150 4.69 4.92 -4.14
N GLY A 151 4.06 4.74 -5.29
CA GLY A 151 2.61 4.57 -5.42
C GLY A 151 2.23 3.08 -5.41
N LEU A 152 1.47 2.64 -4.40
CA LEU A 152 0.94 1.27 -4.32
C LEU A 152 -0.39 1.15 -5.06
N VAL A 153 -0.40 0.43 -6.18
CA VAL A 153 -1.59 0.14 -7.00
C VAL A 153 -2.06 -1.28 -6.67
N GLN A 154 -2.81 -1.41 -5.57
CA GLN A 154 -3.42 -2.69 -5.20
C GLN A 154 -4.77 -2.87 -5.89
N LEU A 155 -4.93 -4.00 -6.57
CA LEU A 155 -6.14 -4.38 -7.31
C LEU A 155 -7.02 -5.36 -6.48
N PRO A 156 -8.32 -5.48 -6.78
CA PRO A 156 -9.20 -6.47 -6.14
C PRO A 156 -8.97 -7.88 -6.69
N SER A 157 -9.45 -8.90 -5.98
CA SER A 157 -9.42 -10.30 -6.45
C SER A 157 -10.35 -10.58 -7.64
N THR A 158 -11.31 -9.69 -7.88
CA THR A 158 -12.19 -9.70 -9.07
C THR A 158 -11.51 -9.16 -10.33
N PHE A 159 -10.36 -8.51 -10.22
CA PHE A 159 -9.56 -8.11 -11.37
C PHE A 159 -8.75 -9.33 -11.83
N VAL A 160 -9.33 -10.12 -12.73
CA VAL A 160 -8.73 -11.34 -13.32
C VAL A 160 -7.87 -10.96 -14.53
N CYS A 161 -6.80 -11.73 -14.80
CA CYS A 161 -5.97 -11.54 -15.99
C CYS A 161 -6.77 -11.94 -17.23
N THR A 162 -7.12 -10.95 -18.04
CA THR A 162 -7.86 -11.08 -19.31
C THR A 162 -7.32 -10.02 -20.26
N GLU A 163 -7.47 -10.21 -21.57
CA GLU A 163 -7.00 -9.24 -22.58
C GLU A 163 -7.47 -7.80 -22.29
N GLU A 164 -8.74 -7.63 -21.90
CA GLU A 164 -9.28 -6.32 -21.51
C GLU A 164 -8.56 -5.73 -20.29
N ASN A 165 -8.32 -6.53 -19.24
CA ASN A 165 -7.66 -6.04 -18.03
C ASN A 165 -6.14 -5.83 -18.23
N THR A 166 -5.48 -6.65 -19.07
CA THR A 166 -4.12 -6.42 -19.56
C THR A 166 -4.04 -5.09 -20.30
N SER A 167 -4.97 -4.84 -21.24
CA SER A 167 -5.07 -3.59 -21.99
C SER A 167 -5.33 -2.38 -21.07
N ARG A 168 -6.20 -2.51 -20.07
CA ARG A 168 -6.44 -1.47 -19.04
C ARG A 168 -5.19 -1.19 -18.19
N LEU A 169 -4.45 -2.23 -17.78
CA LEU A 169 -3.19 -2.07 -17.04
C LEU A 169 -2.12 -1.35 -17.87
N ARG A 170 -1.93 -1.78 -19.13
CA ARG A 170 -1.02 -1.14 -20.10
C ARG A 170 -1.39 0.33 -20.34
N LEU A 171 -2.68 0.63 -20.54
CA LEU A 171 -3.16 2.01 -20.75
C LEU A 171 -3.01 2.86 -19.49
N PHE A 172 -3.34 2.35 -18.31
CA PHE A 172 -3.11 3.05 -17.04
C PHE A 172 -1.64 3.40 -16.83
N ALA A 173 -0.71 2.51 -17.22
CA ALA A 173 0.73 2.76 -17.14
C ALA A 173 1.23 3.93 -18.00
N THR A 174 0.58 4.25 -19.13
CA THR A 174 0.93 5.43 -19.94
C THR A 174 0.38 6.75 -19.39
N LYS A 175 -0.54 6.70 -18.41
CA LYS A 175 -1.16 7.89 -17.80
C LYS A 175 -0.52 8.30 -16.48
N VAL A 176 0.11 7.37 -15.76
CA VAL A 176 0.88 7.67 -14.54
C VAL A 176 2.20 8.36 -14.92
N PRO A 177 2.62 9.42 -14.22
CA PRO A 177 3.87 10.14 -14.52
C PRO A 177 5.11 9.23 -14.44
N ALA A 178 5.95 9.26 -15.48
CA ALA A 178 7.09 8.35 -15.65
C ALA A 178 8.24 8.50 -14.62
N ASN A 179 8.16 9.47 -13.72
CA ASN A 179 9.05 9.67 -12.58
C ASN A 179 8.51 9.09 -11.25
N VAL A 180 7.29 8.55 -11.23
CA VAL A 180 6.69 7.91 -10.05
C VAL A 180 7.07 6.42 -10.03
N LYS A 181 7.78 5.99 -8.98
CA LYS A 181 7.93 4.56 -8.67
C LYS A 181 6.56 3.97 -8.35
N VAL A 182 6.15 2.90 -9.03
CA VAL A 182 4.87 2.21 -8.82
C VAL A 182 5.10 0.75 -8.47
N ALA A 183 4.34 0.23 -7.50
CA ALA A 183 4.27 -1.19 -7.20
C ALA A 183 2.82 -1.69 -7.37
N VAL A 184 2.63 -2.76 -8.12
CA VAL A 184 1.30 -3.32 -8.43
C VAL A 184 1.05 -4.61 -7.65
N GLU A 185 -0.08 -4.68 -6.92
CA GLU A 185 -0.48 -5.86 -6.15
C GLU A 185 -1.73 -6.50 -6.74
N PHE A 186 -1.54 -7.64 -7.38
CA PHE A 186 -2.63 -8.49 -7.88
C PHE A 186 -3.14 -9.42 -6.78
N ARG A 187 -4.47 -9.52 -6.63
CA ARG A 187 -5.12 -10.45 -5.69
C ARG A 187 -5.74 -11.67 -6.36
N HIS A 188 -5.39 -11.94 -7.61
CA HIS A 188 -5.86 -13.11 -8.36
C HIS A 188 -4.70 -13.85 -9.01
N ARG A 189 -4.65 -15.18 -8.83
CA ARG A 189 -3.51 -16.03 -9.21
C ARG A 189 -3.11 -15.99 -10.70
N THR A 190 -4.04 -15.61 -11.57
CA THR A 190 -3.83 -15.56 -13.03
C THR A 190 -2.77 -14.55 -13.46
N TRP A 191 -2.45 -13.55 -12.65
CA TRP A 191 -1.46 -12.50 -12.95
C TRP A 191 -0.01 -12.91 -12.65
N PHE A 192 0.23 -14.10 -12.11
CA PHE A 192 1.58 -14.57 -11.78
C PHE A 192 2.17 -15.34 -12.97
N ASN A 193 2.39 -14.61 -14.07
CA ASN A 193 2.83 -15.11 -15.37
C ASN A 193 3.81 -14.12 -16.05
N GLU A 194 4.59 -14.60 -17.03
CA GLU A 194 5.61 -13.76 -17.71
C GLU A 194 5.04 -12.65 -18.60
N GLU A 195 3.81 -12.75 -19.10
CA GLU A 195 3.16 -11.65 -19.83
C GLU A 195 2.94 -10.45 -18.89
N THR A 196 2.45 -10.72 -17.69
CA THR A 196 2.27 -9.73 -16.63
C THR A 196 3.61 -9.14 -16.19
N TYR A 197 4.63 -9.98 -16.04
CA TYR A 197 5.97 -9.50 -15.69
C TYR A 197 6.61 -8.70 -16.83
N SER A 198 6.28 -8.98 -18.10
CA SER A 198 6.65 -8.11 -19.24
C SER A 198 5.99 -6.74 -19.14
N ILE A 199 4.68 -6.66 -18.91
CA ILE A 199 3.96 -5.38 -18.72
C ILE A 199 4.62 -4.54 -17.61
N LEU A 200 4.99 -5.19 -16.49
CA LEU A 200 5.67 -4.51 -15.38
C LEU A 200 7.10 -4.07 -15.74
N ARG A 201 7.88 -4.87 -16.47
CA ARG A 201 9.22 -4.50 -16.96
C ARG A 201 9.16 -3.34 -17.96
N GLU A 202 8.22 -3.37 -18.89
CA GLU A 202 7.95 -2.32 -19.88
C GLU A 202 7.59 -0.99 -19.20
N ALA A 203 6.76 -1.03 -18.15
CA ALA A 203 6.41 0.14 -17.33
C ALA A 203 7.50 0.56 -16.32
N ARG A 204 8.51 -0.29 -16.08
CA ARG A 204 9.49 -0.21 -14.96
C ARG A 204 8.80 -0.15 -13.58
N TRP A 205 7.78 -0.97 -13.39
CA TRP A 205 6.96 -1.06 -12.18
C TRP A 205 7.28 -2.34 -11.39
N ALA A 206 7.28 -2.26 -10.07
CA ALA A 206 7.55 -3.41 -9.21
C ALA A 206 6.33 -4.34 -9.10
N LEU A 207 6.56 -5.66 -9.12
CA LEU A 207 5.58 -6.62 -8.61
C LEU A 207 5.55 -6.55 -7.08
N VAL A 208 4.36 -6.34 -6.50
CA VAL A 208 4.18 -6.56 -5.06
C VAL A 208 4.17 -8.05 -4.79
N SER A 209 5.29 -8.52 -4.26
CA SER A 209 5.51 -9.90 -3.84
C SER A 209 5.11 -10.06 -2.36
N GLY A 210 5.09 -11.30 -1.82
CA GLY A 210 4.81 -11.53 -0.40
C GLY A 210 3.76 -12.60 -0.12
N HIS A 211 3.14 -12.56 1.06
CA HIS A 211 2.22 -13.60 1.53
C HIS A 211 0.86 -13.02 1.95
N SER A 212 -0.21 -13.67 1.51
CA SER A 212 -1.51 -13.60 2.19
C SER A 212 -2.20 -14.97 2.18
N PRO A 213 -3.03 -15.31 3.18
CA PRO A 213 -3.82 -16.55 3.18
C PRO A 213 -4.83 -16.69 2.02
N ILE A 214 -5.07 -15.62 1.24
CA ILE A 214 -5.94 -15.62 0.06
C ILE A 214 -5.15 -15.95 -1.23
N THR A 215 -3.92 -15.46 -1.33
CA THR A 215 -3.06 -15.60 -2.52
C THR A 215 -2.01 -16.71 -2.41
N GLY A 216 -1.75 -17.20 -1.19
CA GLY A 216 -0.51 -17.90 -0.87
C GLY A 216 0.70 -16.98 -0.96
N ASN A 217 1.86 -17.58 -1.25
CA ASN A 217 3.11 -16.87 -1.53
C ASN A 217 3.13 -16.39 -2.99
N VAL A 218 3.19 -15.08 -3.20
CA VAL A 218 3.53 -14.45 -4.48
C VAL A 218 5.06 -14.43 -4.60
N PRO A 219 5.65 -15.00 -5.68
CA PRO A 219 7.11 -15.09 -5.82
C PRO A 219 7.76 -13.70 -5.86
N VAL A 220 8.99 -13.60 -5.35
CA VAL A 220 9.80 -12.38 -5.52
C VAL A 220 10.33 -12.34 -6.94
N VAL A 221 9.84 -11.40 -7.75
CA VAL A 221 10.21 -11.23 -9.16
C VAL A 221 10.88 -9.88 -9.36
N ASP A 222 12.08 -9.92 -9.92
CA ASP A 222 12.80 -8.74 -10.38
C ASP A 222 12.21 -8.28 -11.72
N THR A 223 11.47 -7.17 -11.71
CA THR A 223 10.84 -6.57 -12.89
C THR A 223 11.66 -5.41 -13.46
N ASN A 224 12.95 -5.29 -13.11
CA ASN A 224 13.83 -4.18 -13.52
C ASN A 224 13.30 -2.78 -13.12
N ALA A 225 12.43 -2.70 -12.11
CA ALA A 225 11.86 -1.44 -11.60
C ALA A 225 12.87 -0.58 -10.81
N GLY A 226 14.07 -1.10 -10.54
CA GLY A 226 15.08 -0.49 -9.66
C GLY A 226 14.79 -0.69 -8.16
N PHE A 227 13.70 -1.36 -7.80
CA PHE A 227 13.39 -1.74 -6.43
C PHE A 227 12.50 -2.99 -6.35
N LEU A 228 12.56 -3.70 -5.21
CA LEU A 228 11.59 -4.74 -4.83
C LEU A 228 10.51 -4.20 -3.88
N TYR A 229 9.32 -4.81 -3.89
CA TYR A 229 8.23 -4.45 -2.98
C TYR A 229 7.58 -5.71 -2.38
N ILE A 230 7.62 -5.85 -1.06
CA ILE A 230 7.07 -7.00 -0.33
C ILE A 230 5.94 -6.56 0.62
N ARG A 231 4.79 -7.26 0.59
CA ARG A 231 3.71 -7.10 1.58
C ARG A 231 3.40 -8.40 2.30
N LEU A 232 3.46 -8.37 3.63
CA LEU A 232 3.22 -9.53 4.49
C LEU A 232 1.92 -9.32 5.28
N HIS A 233 0.86 -10.03 4.87
CA HIS A 233 -0.50 -9.81 5.34
C HIS A 233 -0.90 -10.58 6.58
N GLY A 234 -0.17 -11.62 6.99
CA GLY A 234 -0.52 -12.45 8.14
C GLY A 234 -0.06 -13.89 7.98
N ALA A 235 0.37 -14.50 9.07
CA ALA A 235 0.90 -15.87 9.08
C ALA A 235 -0.17 -16.94 9.36
N LEU A 236 -1.37 -16.55 9.81
CA LEU A 236 -2.48 -17.47 10.13
C LEU A 236 -3.75 -17.11 9.36
N THR A 237 -4.22 -15.88 9.50
CA THR A 237 -5.40 -15.34 8.81
C THR A 237 -5.07 -13.94 8.29
N MET A 238 -5.97 -13.37 7.49
CA MET A 238 -5.77 -12.01 6.99
C MET A 238 -5.57 -11.05 8.17
N TYR A 239 -4.52 -10.24 8.08
CA TYR A 239 -4.07 -9.24 9.06
C TYR A 239 -3.62 -9.79 10.44
N MET A 240 -3.40 -11.10 10.59
CA MET A 240 -3.11 -11.73 11.90
C MET A 240 -2.09 -12.89 11.86
N GLY A 241 -1.50 -13.15 13.04
CA GLY A 241 -0.45 -14.14 13.28
C GLY A 241 0.96 -13.55 13.16
N ASP A 242 1.89 -14.03 13.98
CA ASP A 242 3.32 -13.70 13.92
C ASP A 242 4.00 -14.59 12.87
N TYR A 243 4.90 -14.08 12.02
CA TYR A 243 5.55 -14.91 10.99
C TYR A 243 6.65 -15.84 11.54
N GLY A 244 7.34 -15.46 12.63
CA GLY A 244 8.48 -16.23 13.13
C GLY A 244 9.73 -16.09 12.25
N GLN A 245 10.88 -16.61 12.69
CA GLN A 245 12.10 -16.55 11.87
C GLN A 245 11.91 -17.31 10.54
N GLU A 246 11.31 -18.50 10.60
CA GLU A 246 11.11 -19.39 9.44
C GLU A 246 10.14 -18.80 8.40
N GLY A 247 9.08 -18.11 8.83
CA GLY A 247 8.13 -17.47 7.91
C GLY A 247 8.64 -16.18 7.27
N LEU A 248 9.69 -15.56 7.82
CA LEU A 248 10.33 -14.36 7.26
C LEU A 248 11.47 -14.68 6.29
N GLN A 249 12.22 -15.78 6.50
CA GLN A 249 13.37 -16.17 5.69
C GLN A 249 13.12 -16.21 4.16
N PRO A 250 11.97 -16.70 3.65
CA PRO A 250 11.64 -16.67 2.22
C PRO A 250 11.62 -15.28 1.57
N TRP A 251 11.53 -14.21 2.38
CA TRP A 251 11.53 -12.81 1.92
C TRP A 251 12.84 -12.09 2.24
N VAL A 252 13.55 -12.53 3.28
CA VAL A 252 14.89 -12.03 3.62
C VAL A 252 15.89 -12.41 2.54
N ARG A 253 15.99 -13.69 2.18
CA ARG A 253 17.02 -14.19 1.26
C ARG A 253 16.95 -13.52 -0.13
N PRO A 254 15.79 -13.40 -0.81
CA PRO A 254 15.73 -12.73 -2.11
C PRO A 254 16.04 -11.24 -2.07
N ILE A 255 15.79 -10.54 -0.95
CA ILE A 255 16.22 -9.14 -0.78
C ILE A 255 17.74 -9.05 -0.62
N GLN A 256 18.34 -9.96 0.15
CA GLN A 256 19.80 -10.05 0.27
C GLN A 256 20.45 -10.33 -1.10
N GLU A 257 19.92 -11.30 -1.85
CA GLU A 257 20.35 -11.65 -3.22
C GLU A 257 20.04 -10.56 -4.28
N TYR A 258 19.11 -9.65 -4.00
CA TYR A 258 18.85 -8.46 -4.84
C TYR A 258 19.85 -7.34 -4.53
N CYS A 259 20.00 -6.96 -3.27
CA CYS A 259 20.88 -5.87 -2.86
C CYS A 259 22.38 -6.23 -2.90
N ASP A 260 22.76 -7.51 -2.79
CA ASP A 260 24.15 -7.95 -2.99
C ASP A 260 24.57 -7.92 -4.50
N ARG A 261 23.64 -7.69 -5.44
CA ARG A 261 23.96 -7.51 -6.88
C ARG A 261 24.37 -6.08 -7.25
N ASP A 262 23.80 -5.06 -6.61
CA ASP A 262 24.10 -3.65 -6.86
C ASP A 262 23.83 -2.83 -5.59
N ALA A 263 24.79 -2.01 -5.16
CA ALA A 263 24.67 -1.20 -3.95
C ALA A 263 23.63 -0.06 -4.03
N THR A 264 23.08 0.21 -5.21
CA THR A 264 21.97 1.16 -5.44
C THR A 264 20.59 0.51 -5.35
N HIS A 265 20.51 -0.83 -5.37
CA HIS A 265 19.23 -1.55 -5.27
C HIS A 265 18.52 -1.28 -3.93
N GLU A 266 17.21 -1.06 -4.03
CA GLU A 266 16.33 -0.63 -2.94
C GLU A 266 15.21 -1.68 -2.73
N ALA A 267 14.71 -1.83 -1.51
CA ALA A 267 13.54 -2.69 -1.27
C ALA A 267 12.59 -2.09 -0.23
N PHE A 268 11.29 -2.19 -0.47
CA PHE A 268 10.26 -1.79 0.48
C PHE A 268 9.57 -3.02 1.06
N VAL A 269 9.44 -3.07 2.39
CA VAL A 269 8.87 -4.23 3.10
C VAL A 269 7.83 -3.75 4.10
N PHE A 270 6.56 -4.04 3.83
CA PHE A 270 5.43 -3.60 4.66
C PHE A 270 4.68 -4.74 5.31
N PHE A 271 4.57 -4.65 6.64
CA PHE A 271 3.84 -5.60 7.47
C PHE A 271 2.41 -5.09 7.71
N ASN A 272 1.43 -5.86 7.22
CA ASN A 272 0.01 -5.54 7.32
C ASN A 272 -0.71 -6.39 8.39
N ASN A 273 0.00 -7.31 9.05
CA ASN A 273 -0.51 -8.15 10.14
C ASN A 273 -0.61 -7.39 11.48
N SER A 274 -1.41 -6.33 11.50
CA SER A 274 -1.53 -5.42 12.65
C SER A 274 -2.77 -5.66 13.52
N GLU A 275 -3.63 -6.62 13.18
CA GLU A 275 -4.89 -6.86 13.90
C GLU A 275 -4.78 -7.90 15.03
N SER A 276 -3.67 -8.65 15.10
CA SER A 276 -3.32 -9.50 16.24
C SER A 276 -2.18 -8.93 17.06
N GLU A 277 -2.22 -9.14 18.38
CA GLU A 277 -1.17 -8.71 19.32
C GLU A 277 -0.80 -9.81 20.33
N VAL A 278 0.20 -9.53 21.16
CA VAL A 278 0.39 -10.18 22.47
C VAL A 278 0.71 -9.08 23.47
N ALA A 279 -0.09 -8.96 24.53
CA ALA A 279 0.07 -7.97 25.60
C ALA A 279 0.29 -6.52 25.08
N GLY A 280 -0.58 -6.03 24.20
CA GLY A 280 -0.52 -4.67 23.66
C GLY A 280 0.46 -4.46 22.49
N LEU A 281 1.25 -5.47 22.11
CA LEU A 281 2.23 -5.37 21.04
C LEU A 281 1.76 -6.10 19.77
N ALA A 282 1.41 -5.35 18.73
CA ALA A 282 0.95 -5.88 17.44
C ALA A 282 2.01 -6.74 16.72
N SER A 283 1.56 -7.79 16.00
CA SER A 283 2.41 -8.76 15.29
C SER A 283 3.31 -8.09 14.24
N SER A 284 2.76 -7.19 13.43
CA SER A 284 3.49 -6.41 12.43
C SER A 284 4.70 -5.64 12.98
N VAL A 285 4.65 -5.13 14.22
CA VAL A 285 5.80 -4.46 14.86
C VAL A 285 6.90 -5.46 15.15
N VAL A 286 6.54 -6.65 15.65
CA VAL A 286 7.48 -7.71 16.04
C VAL A 286 8.18 -8.27 14.80
N ASP A 287 7.39 -8.69 13.80
CA ASP A 287 7.90 -9.29 12.58
C ASP A 287 8.81 -8.31 11.82
N ALA A 288 8.41 -7.04 11.67
CA ALA A 288 9.23 -6.02 11.04
C ALA A 288 10.57 -5.77 11.74
N THR A 289 10.61 -5.90 13.08
CA THR A 289 11.87 -5.74 13.83
C THR A 289 12.77 -6.95 13.66
N HIS A 290 12.20 -8.16 13.68
CA HIS A 290 12.99 -9.35 13.43
C HIS A 290 13.46 -9.39 11.96
N PHE A 291 12.68 -8.87 11.01
CA PHE A 291 13.11 -8.74 9.62
C PHE A 291 14.42 -7.96 9.48
N ALA A 292 14.53 -6.81 10.16
CA ALA A 292 15.78 -6.04 10.24
C ALA A 292 16.93 -6.86 10.86
N GLU A 293 16.67 -7.57 11.96
CA GLU A 293 17.65 -8.49 12.57
C GLU A 293 18.01 -9.70 11.70
N LEU A 294 17.21 -10.08 10.70
CA LEU A 294 17.52 -11.19 9.79
C LEU A 294 18.30 -10.71 8.56
N LEU A 295 18.03 -9.51 8.06
CA LEU A 295 18.83 -8.88 6.99
C LEU A 295 20.29 -8.66 7.40
N ASP A 296 20.54 -8.24 8.64
CA ASP A 296 21.90 -8.04 9.18
C ASP A 296 22.63 -9.35 9.54
N LYS A 297 21.93 -10.48 9.63
CA LYS A 297 22.57 -11.78 9.81
C LYS A 297 23.03 -12.30 8.46
N SER A 298 24.33 -12.61 8.38
CA SER A 298 24.88 -13.30 7.22
C SER A 298 24.21 -14.67 7.04
N THR A 299 23.47 -14.83 5.94
CA THR A 299 23.00 -16.12 5.44
C THR A 299 24.17 -16.86 4.80
N ALA A 300 25.10 -17.33 5.64
CA ALA A 300 26.16 -18.21 5.20
C ALA A 300 25.54 -19.45 4.51
N PRO A 301 25.91 -19.78 3.25
CA PRO A 301 25.33 -20.92 2.55
C PRO A 301 25.86 -22.23 3.16
N GLY A 302 25.13 -22.79 4.11
CA GLY A 302 25.57 -23.95 4.90
C GLY A 302 24.44 -24.86 5.38
N SER A 303 24.55 -26.15 5.03
CA SER A 303 23.83 -27.29 5.62
C SER A 303 22.30 -27.37 5.44
N GLU A 304 21.77 -27.03 4.27
CA GLU A 304 20.69 -27.86 3.71
C GLU A 304 21.36 -29.07 3.00
N THR A 305 20.96 -30.29 3.37
CA THR A 305 21.49 -31.51 2.75
C THR A 305 21.09 -31.57 1.28
N ARG A 306 22.09 -31.64 0.39
CA ARG A 306 21.91 -31.62 -1.07
C ARG A 306 21.36 -32.95 -1.59
N GLU A 307 20.11 -33.27 -1.26
CA GLU A 307 19.37 -34.31 -1.96
C GLU A 307 19.29 -33.96 -3.45
N LYS A 308 19.59 -34.95 -4.30
CA LYS A 308 19.54 -34.79 -5.75
C LYS A 308 18.09 -34.85 -6.21
N VAL A 309 17.39 -33.72 -6.20
CA VAL A 309 16.20 -33.55 -7.06
C VAL A 309 16.68 -33.59 -8.51
N SER A 310 16.55 -34.76 -9.13
CA SER A 310 16.86 -34.97 -10.54
C SER A 310 15.92 -34.17 -11.42
N ARG A 311 16.45 -33.54 -12.48
CA ARG A 311 15.64 -32.84 -13.48
C ARG A 311 14.78 -33.83 -14.27
N THR A 312 13.47 -33.80 -14.04
CA THR A 312 12.45 -34.30 -14.97
C THR A 312 11.40 -33.20 -15.13
N ASN A 313 11.46 -32.47 -16.25
CA ASN A 313 10.40 -31.55 -16.62
C ASN A 313 9.24 -32.35 -17.21
N GLU A 314 8.16 -32.51 -16.46
CA GLU A 314 6.85 -32.88 -17.01
C GLU A 314 5.81 -31.82 -16.61
N PRO A 315 4.87 -31.46 -17.49
CA PRO A 315 3.89 -30.42 -17.22
C PRO A 315 2.83 -30.92 -16.22
N MET A 316 2.43 -30.06 -15.27
CA MET A 316 1.31 -30.34 -14.37
C MET A 316 0.00 -30.51 -15.16
N VAL A 317 -0.47 -31.75 -15.24
CA VAL A 317 -1.83 -32.08 -15.70
C VAL A 317 -2.85 -31.51 -14.72
N GLN A 318 -3.92 -30.91 -15.24
CA GLN A 318 -4.99 -30.34 -14.43
C GLN A 318 -5.86 -31.45 -13.82
N PRO A 319 -6.33 -31.33 -12.56
CA PRO A 319 -7.40 -32.19 -12.08
C PRO A 319 -8.69 -31.91 -12.88
N PRO A 320 -9.50 -32.94 -13.21
CA PRO A 320 -10.70 -32.74 -14.03
C PRO A 320 -11.73 -31.79 -13.39
N LEU A 321 -12.46 -31.08 -14.24
CA LEU A 321 -13.71 -30.42 -13.87
C LEU A 321 -14.79 -31.49 -13.66
N GLU A 322 -15.46 -31.48 -12.52
CA GLU A 322 -16.67 -32.28 -12.31
C GLU A 322 -17.79 -31.74 -13.21
N SER A 323 -18.25 -32.56 -14.16
CA SER A 323 -19.29 -32.18 -15.12
C SER A 323 -20.68 -32.49 -14.57
N GLU A 324 -21.56 -31.49 -14.52
CA GLU A 324 -22.97 -31.71 -14.17
C GLU A 324 -23.66 -32.67 -15.16
N PRO A 325 -24.54 -33.58 -14.69
CA PRO A 325 -25.26 -34.50 -15.55
C PRO A 325 -26.38 -33.78 -16.33
N ARG A 326 -26.29 -33.81 -17.66
CA ARG A 326 -27.29 -33.22 -18.56
C ARG A 326 -28.59 -34.05 -18.57
N ALA A 327 -29.73 -33.38 -18.57
CA ALA A 327 -31.04 -34.02 -18.40
C ALA A 327 -31.45 -34.98 -19.54
N GLY A 328 -32.16 -36.05 -19.16
CA GLY A 328 -32.90 -36.95 -20.03
C GLY A 328 -34.17 -37.48 -19.32
N GLN A 329 -35.29 -37.52 -20.05
CA GLN A 329 -36.61 -37.96 -19.58
C GLN A 329 -37.01 -39.29 -20.25
N PRO A 330 -38.13 -39.94 -19.87
CA PRO A 330 -38.67 -40.15 -18.52
C PRO A 330 -38.97 -41.66 -18.28
N LEU A 331 -39.46 -42.04 -17.08
CA LEU A 331 -40.08 -43.35 -16.87
C LEU A 331 -41.24 -43.26 -15.86
N ASN A 332 -42.34 -43.95 -16.18
CA ASN A 332 -43.56 -44.03 -15.37
C ASN A 332 -43.40 -44.97 -14.17
N THR A 333 -43.97 -44.60 -13.00
CA THR A 333 -44.83 -45.46 -12.17
C THR A 333 -45.47 -44.66 -11.02
N THR A 334 -46.80 -44.66 -10.95
CA THR A 334 -47.62 -44.43 -9.73
C THR A 334 -48.06 -45.79 -9.15
N PRO A 335 -48.35 -45.91 -7.83
CA PRO A 335 -49.66 -45.56 -7.25
C PRO A 335 -49.56 -44.50 -6.12
N GLU A 336 -50.44 -43.51 -6.04
CA GLU A 336 -51.74 -43.52 -5.33
C GLU A 336 -51.69 -43.56 -3.78
N SER A 337 -51.88 -42.41 -3.15
CA SER A 337 -52.96 -42.20 -2.15
C SER A 337 -53.14 -40.69 -1.84
N GLY A 338 -54.38 -40.29 -1.55
CA GLY A 338 -54.80 -38.95 -1.14
C GLY A 338 -56.22 -39.05 -0.53
N PRO A 339 -57.04 -37.98 -0.46
CA PRO A 339 -56.80 -36.58 -0.82
C PRO A 339 -57.24 -35.60 0.31
N ILE A 340 -57.78 -34.41 -0.02
CA ILE A 340 -58.42 -33.39 0.85
C ILE A 340 -57.41 -32.53 1.67
N ASN A 341 -57.43 -31.18 1.64
CA ASN A 341 -58.17 -30.20 0.81
C ASN A 341 -57.42 -28.84 0.70
N GLY A 342 -58.00 -27.89 -0.06
CA GLY A 342 -57.68 -26.44 -0.03
C GLY A 342 -58.94 -25.58 0.18
N PRO A 343 -59.09 -24.36 -0.39
CA PRO A 343 -58.17 -23.66 -1.31
C PRO A 343 -58.03 -22.14 -0.91
N PRO A 344 -57.99 -21.05 -1.77
CA PRO A 344 -57.12 -19.89 -1.49
C PRO A 344 -57.77 -18.47 -1.57
N SER A 345 -56.96 -17.42 -1.39
CA SER A 345 -57.20 -16.02 -1.84
C SER A 345 -55.82 -15.30 -1.90
N GLU A 346 -55.33 -14.75 -3.02
CA GLU A 346 -55.77 -13.60 -3.85
C GLU A 346 -55.25 -12.22 -3.42
N ASN A 347 -55.10 -11.33 -4.40
CA ASN A 347 -54.42 -10.03 -4.28
C ASN A 347 -55.33 -8.93 -3.72
N THR A 348 -54.76 -7.90 -3.10
CA THR A 348 -55.35 -6.54 -3.15
C THR A 348 -54.28 -5.46 -3.01
N GLU A 349 -54.45 -4.37 -3.77
CA GLU A 349 -53.73 -3.11 -3.59
C GLU A 349 -54.27 -2.35 -2.36
N VAL A 350 -53.50 -1.39 -1.83
CA VAL A 350 -54.05 -0.25 -1.07
C VAL A 350 -53.21 1.00 -1.31
N ASN A 351 -53.89 2.13 -1.53
CA ASN A 351 -53.29 3.43 -1.78
C ASN A 351 -54.24 4.56 -1.30
N LEU A 352 -53.67 5.74 -1.03
CA LEU A 352 -54.31 7.04 -0.72
C LEU A 352 -55.01 7.22 0.64
N GLY A 353 -55.03 8.48 1.11
CA GLY A 353 -55.64 8.94 2.38
C GLY A 353 -54.68 9.74 3.28
N ALA A 354 -53.94 10.75 2.82
CA ALA A 354 -54.37 12.09 2.34
C ALA A 354 -54.74 13.10 3.45
N GLY A 355 -54.10 14.27 3.44
CA GLY A 355 -54.38 15.43 4.28
C GLY A 355 -53.73 16.69 3.67
N ASN A 356 -54.49 17.79 3.52
CA ASN A 356 -54.24 18.82 2.50
C ASN A 356 -54.33 20.28 3.02
N ALA A 357 -53.43 21.16 2.56
CA ALA A 357 -53.59 22.61 2.38
C ALA A 357 -52.27 23.19 1.79
N SER A 358 -52.14 23.63 0.53
CA SER A 358 -52.68 24.84 -0.13
C SER A 358 -52.12 26.16 0.43
N SER A 359 -51.59 27.14 -0.33
CA SER A 359 -51.28 27.27 -1.79
C SER A 359 -50.16 28.34 -1.95
N SER A 360 -49.58 28.70 -3.10
CA SER A 360 -49.85 28.45 -4.54
C SER A 360 -48.50 28.17 -5.26
N GLY A 361 -48.14 28.51 -6.52
CA GLY A 361 -48.75 29.29 -7.62
C GLY A 361 -47.75 29.47 -8.79
N ARG A 362 -48.21 29.87 -10.00
CA ARG A 362 -47.37 30.14 -11.20
C ARG A 362 -48.16 30.92 -12.26
N PRO A 363 -47.52 31.67 -13.19
CA PRO A 363 -47.24 31.09 -14.52
C PRO A 363 -45.89 31.55 -15.15
N THR A 364 -45.79 31.47 -16.48
CA THR A 364 -44.58 31.46 -17.34
C THR A 364 -44.25 32.79 -18.04
N GLY A 365 -42.97 32.99 -18.43
CA GLY A 365 -42.58 33.97 -19.47
C GLY A 365 -41.07 34.19 -19.63
N THR A 366 -40.55 34.17 -20.87
CA THR A 366 -39.20 34.60 -21.30
C THR A 366 -39.33 35.87 -22.17
N PRO A 367 -38.32 36.77 -22.24
CA PRO A 367 -37.37 36.71 -23.38
C PRO A 367 -35.95 37.32 -23.18
N HIS A 368 -35.02 36.91 -24.06
CA HIS A 368 -33.88 37.61 -24.71
C HIS A 368 -32.89 38.56 -23.98
N ALA A 369 -31.68 38.61 -24.55
CA ALA A 369 -30.58 39.56 -24.28
C ALA A 369 -30.64 40.80 -25.20
N PRO A 370 -29.64 41.70 -25.14
CA PRO A 370 -28.69 41.74 -26.28
C PRO A 370 -27.21 41.93 -25.89
N THR A 371 -26.34 41.80 -26.90
CA THR A 371 -24.92 42.18 -26.91
C THR A 371 -24.63 42.92 -28.21
N GLU A 372 -23.79 43.96 -28.18
CA GLU A 372 -23.30 44.68 -29.36
C GLU A 372 -21.79 44.99 -29.23
N GLU A 373 -21.17 45.35 -30.34
CA GLU A 373 -19.73 45.24 -30.61
C GLU A 373 -19.00 46.59 -30.68
N ALA A 374 -17.67 46.56 -30.58
CA ALA A 374 -16.79 47.60 -31.17
C ALA A 374 -15.37 47.04 -31.41
N GLU A 375 -14.89 47.15 -32.65
CA GLU A 375 -13.47 47.00 -33.03
C GLU A 375 -12.70 48.32 -32.73
N ASN A 376 -11.38 48.52 -32.88
CA ASN A 376 -10.47 48.03 -33.92
C ASN A 376 -8.97 48.34 -33.64
N ALA A 377 -8.08 47.66 -34.41
CA ALA A 377 -6.78 48.11 -34.95
C ALA A 377 -5.47 48.30 -34.11
N ASP A 378 -4.37 47.99 -34.83
CA ASP A 378 -2.99 48.53 -34.84
C ASP A 378 -1.88 48.25 -33.79
N ALA A 379 -1.14 47.16 -34.08
CA ALA A 379 0.22 47.16 -34.67
C ALA A 379 1.53 47.48 -33.88
N ASN A 380 2.49 46.58 -34.10
CA ASN A 380 3.96 46.74 -34.27
C ASN A 380 4.93 47.03 -33.09
N SER A 381 5.79 46.00 -32.88
CA SER A 381 7.27 46.02 -33.04
C SER A 381 8.24 46.14 -31.83
N VAL A 382 9.19 45.18 -31.81
CA VAL A 382 10.64 45.27 -31.45
C VAL A 382 11.06 45.79 -30.06
N GLY A 383 11.87 45.02 -29.31
CA GLY A 383 12.49 45.54 -28.07
C GLY A 383 13.32 44.63 -27.14
N GLU A 384 14.20 43.76 -27.65
CA GLU A 384 15.44 43.38 -26.92
C GLU A 384 16.62 44.15 -27.56
N PRO A 385 17.81 44.37 -26.90
CA PRO A 385 18.44 43.52 -25.87
C PRO A 385 19.20 44.29 -24.75
N ASN A 386 20.08 43.56 -24.03
CA ASN A 386 21.30 44.04 -23.32
C ASN A 386 21.14 44.85 -22.00
N SER A 387 22.10 44.86 -21.06
CA SER A 387 23.33 44.04 -20.88
C SER A 387 23.98 44.27 -19.50
N GLU A 388 24.77 43.30 -19.03
CA GLU A 388 26.01 43.44 -18.22
C GLU A 388 26.00 44.25 -16.88
N ARG A 389 26.41 43.62 -15.75
CA ARG A 389 27.78 43.67 -15.16
C ARG A 389 28.06 45.01 -14.44
N ILE A 390 28.37 45.02 -13.13
CA ILE A 390 29.76 45.05 -12.60
C ILE A 390 29.74 44.85 -11.06
N SER A 391 30.84 44.34 -10.51
CA SER A 391 31.06 44.10 -9.08
C SER A 391 31.69 45.30 -8.34
N SER A 392 31.61 45.32 -7.01
CA SER A 392 32.75 45.76 -6.19
C SER A 392 32.67 45.28 -4.73
N THR A 393 33.82 44.89 -4.19
CA THR A 393 34.04 44.56 -2.78
C THR A 393 34.45 45.79 -1.98
N LYS A 394 34.19 45.79 -0.67
CA LYS A 394 35.04 46.51 0.30
C LYS A 394 35.05 45.81 1.66
N ARG A 395 36.26 45.45 2.12
CA ARG A 395 36.53 45.03 3.51
C ARG A 395 36.61 46.27 4.41
N LYS A 396 36.40 46.07 5.72
CA LYS A 396 37.23 46.75 6.72
C LYS A 396 37.53 45.85 7.93
N GLN A 397 38.77 46.00 8.40
CA GLN A 397 39.38 45.52 9.64
C GLN A 397 39.13 46.56 10.77
N SER A 398 39.40 46.35 12.06
CA SER A 398 39.99 45.22 12.83
C SER A 398 39.63 45.35 14.34
N ASP A 399 40.46 44.74 15.21
CA ASP A 399 40.63 44.93 16.67
C ASP A 399 39.69 44.02 17.49
N ASP A 400 40.14 42.97 18.18
CA ASP A 400 41.27 42.75 19.14
C ASP A 400 40.96 43.19 20.58
N GLY A 401 41.37 42.37 21.56
CA GLY A 401 40.90 42.45 22.96
C GLY A 401 41.11 41.14 23.74
N SER A 402 42.35 40.87 24.15
CA SER A 402 42.80 39.61 24.76
C SER A 402 42.12 39.18 26.07
N LYS A 403 42.16 37.87 26.36
CA LYS A 403 41.85 37.26 27.67
C LYS A 403 43.06 37.33 28.62
N PRO A 404 42.82 37.31 29.95
CA PRO A 404 43.76 36.73 30.90
C PRO A 404 43.21 35.47 31.60
N THR A 405 44.09 34.52 31.94
CA THR A 405 43.79 33.32 32.75
C THR A 405 44.79 33.22 33.91
N LYS A 406 44.31 33.11 35.15
CA LYS A 406 45.02 32.61 36.36
C LYS A 406 43.96 32.33 37.44
N ILE A 407 43.74 31.09 37.89
CA ILE A 407 44.54 30.22 38.79
C ILE A 407 44.25 30.47 40.30
N GLN A 408 43.60 29.47 40.90
CA GLN A 408 43.63 29.01 42.31
C GLN A 408 43.65 30.02 43.47
N LYS A 409 42.63 29.93 44.35
CA LYS A 409 42.76 29.27 45.68
C LYS A 409 41.44 29.31 46.48
N ALA A 410 40.91 28.13 46.82
CA ALA A 410 40.13 27.78 48.01
C ALA A 410 39.86 26.28 47.96
#